data_AF-A0A7Y1TA12-F1
#
_entry.id   AF-A0A7Y1TA12-F1
#
_cell.length_a   1.000
_cell.length_b   1.000
_cell.length_c   1.000
_cell.angle_alpha   90.00
_cell.angle_beta   90.00
_cell.angle_gamma   90.00
#
_symmetry.space_group_name_H-M   'P 1'
#
loop_
_entity.id
_entity.type
_entity.pdbx_description
1 polymer ?
#
loop_
_entity_poly.entity_id
_entity_poly.type
_entity_poly.pdbx_seq_one_letter_code
_entity_poly.pdbx_strand_id
1 'polypeptide(L)'
;PLMVAVAAFIIALVLLTPTALVDGLARYSARYHGNKLSIFYDKDCGFCLKTCLLFRTFLLLGNTPIRPAQSDPDIGPILEKHNSWVVVDRDGSIALHWHAVLLVMRRSVIARPLGLLLTAVGMGHWGRGLYTAIGNSRGLLSKISAAVLPLRNEPAPATSDWRLFALAWLIASLLVNANLQFAGLATAFGLVRLAV
;
A
#
# COMPACT_ATOMS: atom_id res chain seq x y z
N PRO A 1 3.50 13.11 -24.72
CA PRO A 1 3.64 11.75 -25.31
C PRO A 1 4.19 10.69 -24.33
N LEU A 2 5.34 10.92 -23.68
CA LEU A 2 5.96 9.93 -22.77
C LEU A 2 5.10 9.63 -21.52
N MET A 3 4.58 10.66 -20.85
CA MET A 3 3.73 10.47 -19.66
C MET A 3 2.44 9.69 -19.97
N VAL A 4 1.86 9.90 -21.16
CA VAL A 4 0.64 9.21 -21.61
C VAL A 4 0.94 7.73 -21.90
N ALA A 5 2.07 7.43 -22.54
CA ALA A 5 2.51 6.07 -22.78
C ALA A 5 2.82 5.32 -21.48
N VAL A 6 3.49 5.97 -20.51
CA VAL A 6 3.76 5.40 -19.19
C VAL A 6 2.47 5.11 -18.42
N ALA A 7 1.52 6.06 -18.41
CA ALA A 7 0.24 5.85 -17.77
C ALA A 7 -0.56 4.72 -18.42
N ALA A 8 -0.60 4.66 -19.76
CA ALA A 8 -1.26 3.58 -20.49
C ALA A 8 -0.62 2.21 -20.22
N PHE A 9 0.72 2.16 -20.13
CA PHE A 9 1.45 0.95 -19.80
C PHE A 9 1.16 0.47 -18.37
N ILE A 10 1.17 1.39 -17.38
CA ILE A 10 0.84 1.05 -15.99
C ILE A 10 -0.61 0.56 -15.88
N ILE A 11 -1.55 1.24 -16.53
CA ILE A 11 -2.97 0.85 -16.51
C ILE A 11 -3.16 -0.51 -17.20
N ALA A 12 -2.52 -0.73 -18.35
CA ALA A 12 -2.54 -2.02 -19.03
C ALA A 12 -1.94 -3.12 -18.14
N LEU A 13 -0.83 -2.85 -17.44
CA LEU A 13 -0.22 -3.80 -16.52
C LEU A 13 -1.18 -4.15 -15.38
N VAL A 14 -1.85 -3.15 -14.80
CA VAL A 14 -2.84 -3.33 -13.72
C VAL A 14 -4.06 -4.12 -14.21
N LEU A 15 -4.56 -3.84 -15.41
CA LEU A 15 -5.69 -4.56 -16.02
C LEU A 15 -5.34 -5.99 -16.44
N LEU A 16 -4.09 -6.22 -16.86
CA LEU A 16 -3.61 -7.52 -17.28
C LEU A 16 -3.11 -8.38 -16.11
N THR A 17 -2.98 -7.80 -14.90
CA THR A 17 -2.69 -8.59 -13.68
C THR A 17 -3.86 -9.55 -13.45
N PRO A 18 -3.66 -10.87 -13.59
CA PRO A 18 -4.74 -11.81 -13.38
C PRO A 18 -5.19 -11.73 -11.92
N THR A 19 -6.50 -11.65 -11.68
CA THR A 19 -7.06 -11.71 -10.32
C THR A 19 -6.55 -12.93 -9.56
N ALA A 20 -6.38 -14.06 -10.26
CA ALA A 20 -5.77 -15.28 -9.71
C ALA A 20 -4.35 -15.09 -9.14
N LEU A 21 -3.55 -14.20 -9.73
CA LEU A 21 -2.20 -13.89 -9.26
C LEU A 21 -2.22 -13.03 -7.99
N VAL A 22 -3.09 -12.02 -7.95
CA VAL A 22 -3.29 -11.18 -6.76
C VAL A 22 -3.88 -12.00 -5.61
N ASP A 23 -4.92 -12.78 -5.88
CA ASP A 23 -5.53 -13.67 -4.89
C ASP A 23 -4.56 -14.76 -4.44
N GLY A 24 -3.74 -15.28 -5.37
CA GLY A 24 -2.67 -16.23 -5.09
C GLY A 24 -1.63 -15.65 -4.14
N LEU A 25 -1.18 -14.43 -4.41
CA LEU A 25 -0.22 -13.71 -3.56
C LEU A 25 -0.82 -13.37 -2.19
N ALA A 26 -2.08 -12.94 -2.14
CA ALA A 26 -2.79 -12.69 -0.89
C ALA A 26 -2.93 -13.96 -0.04
N ARG A 27 -3.31 -15.10 -0.66
CA ARG A 27 -3.38 -16.41 0.02
C ARG A 27 -2.01 -16.89 0.49
N TYR A 28 -0.99 -16.77 -0.36
CA TYR A 28 0.39 -17.11 0.00
C TYR A 28 0.85 -16.29 1.20
N SER A 29 0.62 -14.98 1.15
CA SER A 29 1.00 -14.08 2.22
C SER A 29 0.23 -14.35 3.52
N ALA A 30 -1.07 -14.62 3.43
CA ALA A 30 -1.88 -15.00 4.60
C ALA A 30 -1.37 -16.29 5.27
N ARG A 31 -0.95 -17.28 4.49
CA ARG A 31 -0.32 -18.51 5.00
C ARG A 31 1.06 -18.23 5.62
N TYR A 32 1.86 -17.38 4.99
CA TYR A 32 3.21 -17.04 5.46
C TYR A 32 3.19 -16.29 6.80
N HIS A 33 2.23 -15.37 6.96
CA HIS A 33 2.12 -14.46 8.10
C HIS A 33 1.28 -14.97 9.28
N GLY A 34 0.63 -16.14 9.16
CA GLY A 34 -0.26 -16.70 10.19
C GLY A 34 0.25 -16.48 11.62
N ASN A 35 -0.35 -15.52 12.32
CA ASN A 35 -0.12 -15.12 13.72
C ASN A 35 1.32 -14.79 14.16
N LYS A 36 2.21 -14.40 13.25
CA LYS A 36 3.62 -14.11 13.62
C LYS A 36 3.92 -12.66 13.97
N LEU A 37 2.93 -11.79 13.87
CA LEU A 37 3.09 -10.35 14.06
C LEU A 37 1.81 -9.82 14.68
N SER A 38 1.92 -8.93 15.67
CA SER A 38 0.79 -8.21 16.23
C SER A 38 1.07 -6.71 16.21
N ILE A 39 0.10 -5.93 15.73
CA ILE A 39 0.23 -4.48 15.60
C ILE A 39 -0.71 -3.82 16.61
N PHE A 40 -0.15 -2.95 17.44
CA PHE A 40 -0.88 -2.20 18.44
C PHE A 40 -0.85 -0.71 18.12
N TYR A 41 -2.02 -0.08 18.13
CA TYR A 41 -2.19 1.34 17.83
C TYR A 41 -2.88 2.07 18.98
N ASP A 42 -2.82 3.39 18.95
CA ASP A 42 -3.49 4.25 19.92
C ASP A 42 -4.99 4.37 19.60
N LYS A 43 -5.86 3.94 20.52
CA LYS A 43 -7.32 3.92 20.36
C LYS A 43 -7.91 5.29 19.99
N ASP A 44 -7.32 6.37 20.50
CA ASP A 44 -7.85 7.74 20.32
C ASP A 44 -7.32 8.41 19.05
N CYS A 45 -6.49 7.70 18.27
CA CYS A 45 -5.85 8.19 17.06
C CYS A 45 -6.40 7.50 15.80
N GLY A 46 -7.39 8.11 15.14
CA GLY A 46 -7.97 7.61 13.88
C GLY A 46 -6.94 7.50 12.74
N PHE A 47 -5.95 8.39 12.69
CA PHE A 47 -4.83 8.31 11.74
C PHE A 47 -3.96 7.06 11.98
N CYS A 48 -3.75 6.69 13.24
CA CYS A 48 -2.90 5.57 13.61
C CYS A 48 -3.52 4.25 13.16
N LEU A 49 -4.83 4.07 13.38
CA LEU A 49 -5.58 2.93 12.87
C LEU A 49 -5.50 2.83 11.34
N LYS A 50 -5.77 3.93 10.63
CA LYS A 50 -5.68 3.96 9.15
C LYS A 50 -4.29 3.58 8.66
N THR A 51 -3.25 4.11 9.28
CA THR A 51 -1.87 3.79 8.92
C THR A 51 -1.56 2.31 9.13
N CYS A 52 -2.01 1.72 10.23
CA CYS A 52 -1.86 0.28 10.48
C CYS A 52 -2.61 -0.57 9.43
N LEU A 53 -3.82 -0.16 9.05
CA LEU A 53 -4.59 -0.82 7.99
C LEU A 53 -3.91 -0.71 6.62
N LEU A 54 -3.38 0.48 6.28
CA LEU A 54 -2.61 0.68 5.06
C LEU A 54 -1.38 -0.22 5.05
N PHE A 55 -0.62 -0.31 6.15
CA PHE A 55 0.49 -1.25 6.24
C PHE A 55 0.06 -2.70 6.06
N ARG A 56 -1.02 -3.14 6.72
CA ARG A 56 -1.52 -4.51 6.56
C ARG A 56 -1.90 -4.84 5.11
N THR A 57 -2.59 -3.91 4.45
CA THR A 57 -3.05 -4.11 3.07
C THR A 57 -1.90 -4.00 2.07
N PHE A 58 -1.14 -2.90 2.07
CA PHE A 58 -0.10 -2.66 1.06
C PHE A 58 1.11 -3.56 1.25
N LEU A 59 1.47 -3.92 2.49
CA LEU A 59 2.58 -4.83 2.74
C LEU A 59 2.13 -6.30 2.73
N LEU A 60 0.88 -6.56 2.38
CA LEU A 60 0.28 -7.90 2.31
C LEU A 60 0.53 -8.70 3.59
N LEU A 61 0.36 -8.11 4.78
CA LEU A 61 0.66 -8.79 6.05
C LEU A 61 -0.39 -9.85 6.44
N GLY A 62 -1.28 -10.21 5.52
CA GLY A 62 -2.33 -11.19 5.72
C GLY A 62 -3.26 -10.80 6.87
N ASN A 63 -3.60 -11.79 7.71
CA ASN A 63 -4.51 -11.63 8.85
C ASN A 63 -3.81 -11.16 10.12
N THR A 64 -2.73 -10.37 10.00
CA THR A 64 -2.04 -9.78 11.14
C THR A 64 -3.06 -9.04 12.05
N PRO A 65 -3.17 -9.41 13.34
CA PRO A 65 -4.06 -8.74 14.27
C PRO A 65 -3.61 -7.29 14.48
N ILE A 66 -4.57 -6.38 14.36
CA ILE A 66 -4.42 -4.96 14.69
C ILE A 66 -5.34 -4.68 15.87
N ARG A 67 -4.80 -4.24 17.01
CA ARG A 67 -5.55 -4.05 18.26
C ARG A 67 -5.21 -2.71 18.93
N PRO A 68 -6.12 -2.11 19.70
CA PRO A 68 -5.78 -0.94 20.51
C PRO A 68 -4.80 -1.34 21.62
N ALA A 69 -3.70 -0.61 21.79
CA ALA A 69 -2.70 -0.86 22.81
C ALA A 69 -3.26 -0.78 24.22
N GLN A 70 -4.23 0.12 24.45
CA GLN A 70 -4.85 0.33 25.76
C GLN A 70 -5.76 -0.82 26.21
N SER A 71 -6.01 -1.81 25.35
CA SER A 71 -6.69 -3.06 25.76
C SER A 71 -5.74 -4.08 26.40
N ASP A 72 -4.43 -3.82 26.35
CA ASP A 72 -3.38 -4.71 26.80
C ASP A 72 -2.57 -4.04 27.94
N PRO A 73 -2.48 -4.68 29.13
CA PRO A 73 -1.83 -4.08 30.29
C PRO A 73 -0.31 -3.92 30.14
N ASP A 74 0.33 -4.71 29.27
CA ASP A 74 1.78 -4.66 29.05
C ASP A 74 2.14 -3.69 27.93
N ILE A 75 1.33 -3.64 26.86
CA ILE A 75 1.61 -2.81 25.68
C ILE A 75 1.12 -1.36 25.85
N GLY A 76 0.03 -1.13 26.57
CA GLY A 76 -0.53 0.20 26.83
C GLY A 76 0.50 1.19 27.40
N PRO A 77 1.17 0.88 28.52
CA PRO A 77 2.17 1.76 29.12
C PRO A 77 3.38 2.04 28.20
N ILE A 78 3.77 1.06 27.37
CA ILE A 78 4.86 1.24 26.39
C ILE A 78 4.45 2.24 25.32
N LEU A 79 3.24 2.12 24.78
CA LEU A 79 2.72 3.05 23.79
C LEU A 79 2.62 4.47 24.34
N GLU A 80 2.12 4.62 25.57
CA GLU A 80 1.98 5.94 26.23
C GLU A 80 3.34 6.59 26.49
N LYS A 81 4.30 5.83 27.02
CA LYS A 81 5.66 6.32 27.30
C LYS A 81 6.38 6.78 26.04
N HIS A 82 6.24 6.03 24.96
CA HIS A 82 6.97 6.26 23.72
C HIS A 82 6.18 7.08 22.70
N ASN A 83 4.91 7.37 22.98
CA ASN A 83 3.97 8.01 22.08
C ASN A 83 4.11 7.45 20.65
N SER A 84 4.05 6.12 20.50
CA SER A 84 4.39 5.42 19.25
C SER A 84 3.57 4.14 19.11
N TRP A 85 3.20 3.75 17.88
CA TRP A 85 2.60 2.43 17.67
C TRP A 85 3.61 1.32 18.00
N VAL A 86 3.10 0.18 18.45
CA VAL A 86 3.91 -0.92 18.96
C VAL A 86 3.70 -2.13 18.07
N VAL A 87 4.78 -2.79 17.68
CA VAL A 87 4.72 -4.03 16.90
C VAL A 87 5.42 -5.12 17.68
N VAL A 88 4.72 -6.24 17.88
CA VAL A 88 5.23 -7.41 18.58
C VAL A 88 5.46 -8.51 17.54
N ASP A 89 6.70 -8.99 17.45
CA ASP A 89 7.08 -10.09 16.56
C ASP A 89 6.82 -11.46 17.23
N ARG A 90 6.99 -12.54 16.48
CA ARG A 90 6.72 -13.92 16.94
C ARG A 90 7.51 -14.31 18.20
N ASP A 91 8.71 -13.75 18.36
CA ASP A 91 9.60 -14.00 19.50
C ASP A 91 9.25 -13.15 20.73
N GLY A 92 8.19 -12.32 20.65
CA GLY A 92 7.82 -11.38 21.70
C GLY A 92 8.67 -10.10 21.69
N SER A 93 9.58 -9.94 20.72
CA SER A 93 10.36 -8.71 20.60
C SER A 93 9.45 -7.53 20.25
N ILE A 94 9.70 -6.41 20.93
CA ILE A 94 8.91 -5.19 20.80
C ILE A 94 9.69 -4.21 19.93
N ALA A 95 9.08 -3.79 18.83
CA ALA A 95 9.59 -2.76 17.96
C ALA A 95 8.73 -1.50 18.03
N LEU A 96 9.40 -0.34 18.10
CA LEU A 96 8.79 0.97 18.22
C LEU A 96 9.25 1.89 17.08
N HIS A 97 8.50 2.95 16.81
CA HIS A 97 8.90 4.01 15.89
C HIS A 97 9.35 3.50 14.50
N TRP A 98 10.56 3.88 14.08
CA TRP A 98 11.18 3.45 12.83
C TRP A 98 11.51 1.95 12.82
N HIS A 99 11.88 1.39 13.96
CA HIS A 99 12.16 -0.05 14.06
C HIS A 99 10.90 -0.87 13.82
N ALA A 100 9.72 -0.38 14.25
CA ALA A 100 8.45 -1.00 13.92
C ALA A 100 8.21 -1.03 12.40
N VAL A 101 8.46 0.09 11.70
CA VAL A 101 8.35 0.14 10.24
C VAL A 101 9.29 -0.87 9.57
N LEU A 102 10.56 -0.89 9.96
CA LEU A 102 11.54 -1.84 9.41
C LEU A 102 11.15 -3.29 9.67
N LEU A 103 10.66 -3.60 10.88
CA LEU A 103 10.20 -4.93 11.24
C LEU A 103 9.05 -5.37 10.33
N VAL A 104 8.02 -4.52 10.19
CA VAL A 104 6.86 -4.82 9.35
C VAL A 104 7.26 -5.00 7.87
N MET A 105 8.15 -4.14 7.35
CA MET A 105 8.69 -4.26 5.99
C MET A 105 9.46 -5.56 5.80
N ARG A 106 10.30 -5.97 6.76
CA ARG A 106 11.06 -7.23 6.70
C ARG A 106 10.18 -8.48 6.75
N ARG A 107 9.03 -8.39 7.41
CA ARG A 107 8.07 -9.50 7.51
C ARG A 107 7.21 -9.62 6.24
N SER A 108 6.91 -8.51 5.56
CA SER A 108 6.19 -8.48 4.28
C SER A 108 6.85 -9.32 3.19
N VAL A 109 6.05 -10.04 2.40
CA VAL A 109 6.57 -10.80 1.23
C VAL A 109 7.13 -9.86 0.15
N ILE A 110 6.45 -8.73 -0.11
CA ILE A 110 6.82 -7.82 -1.20
C ILE A 110 7.87 -6.79 -0.76
N ALA A 111 7.81 -6.34 0.50
CA ALA A 111 8.67 -5.26 0.97
C ALA A 111 9.92 -5.75 1.71
N ARG A 112 10.10 -7.07 1.86
CA ARG A 112 11.29 -7.66 2.47
C ARG A 112 12.62 -7.18 1.89
N PRO A 113 12.84 -7.15 0.55
CA PRO A 113 14.13 -6.70 0.02
C PRO A 113 14.40 -5.23 0.39
N LEU A 114 13.36 -4.39 0.32
CA LEU A 114 13.46 -2.99 0.72
C LEU A 114 13.73 -2.85 2.23
N GLY A 115 13.05 -3.63 3.07
CA GLY A 115 13.27 -3.63 4.51
C GLY A 115 14.68 -4.06 4.91
N LEU A 116 15.25 -5.06 4.22
CA LEU A 116 16.64 -5.49 4.41
C LEU A 116 17.63 -4.39 4.00
N LEU A 117 17.42 -3.78 2.83
CA LEU A 117 18.23 -2.66 2.35
C LEU A 117 18.20 -1.47 3.32
N LEU A 118 17.01 -1.04 3.73
CA LEU A 118 16.85 0.09 4.65
C LEU A 118 17.46 -0.18 6.03
N THR A 119 17.45 -1.43 6.49
CA THR A 119 18.14 -1.84 7.71
C THR A 119 19.67 -1.77 7.52
N ALA A 120 20.19 -2.26 6.40
CA ALA A 120 21.62 -2.26 6.10
C ALA A 120 22.20 -0.85 5.90
N VAL A 121 21.42 0.06 5.31
CA VAL A 121 21.83 1.46 5.08
C VAL A 121 21.80 2.29 6.37
N GLY A 122 21.22 1.79 7.46
CA GLY A 122 21.31 2.46 8.76
C GLY A 122 20.56 3.80 8.84
N MET A 123 19.43 3.94 8.13
CA MET A 123 18.59 5.16 8.09
C MET A 123 17.85 5.49 9.42
N GLY A 124 18.35 5.03 10.56
CA GLY A 124 17.71 5.23 11.86
C GLY A 124 17.57 6.71 12.27
N HIS A 125 18.47 7.60 11.82
CA HIS A 125 18.42 9.01 12.20
C HIS A 125 17.32 9.80 11.46
N TRP A 126 17.12 9.55 10.15
CA TRP A 126 16.03 10.13 9.37
C TRP A 126 14.67 9.65 9.86
N GLY A 127 14.58 8.35 10.17
CA GLY A 127 13.36 7.74 10.69
C GLY A 127 12.87 8.39 11.99
N ARG A 128 13.78 8.77 12.89
CA ARG A 128 13.43 9.46 14.14
C ARG A 128 12.83 10.85 13.89
N GLY A 129 13.44 11.68 13.05
CA GLY A 129 12.96 13.03 12.76
C GLY A 129 11.57 13.04 12.12
N LEU A 130 11.38 12.20 11.10
CA LEU A 130 10.07 12.03 10.45
C LEU A 130 9.01 11.55 11.44
N TYR A 131 9.36 10.62 12.31
CA TYR A 131 8.43 10.06 13.27
C TYR A 131 8.04 11.04 14.37
N THR A 132 8.99 11.84 14.88
CA THR A 132 8.69 12.92 15.84
C THR A 132 7.76 13.97 15.23
N ALA A 133 7.98 14.34 13.97
CA ALA A 133 7.10 15.26 13.25
C ALA A 133 5.66 14.70 13.11
N ILE A 134 5.53 13.43 12.71
CA ILE A 134 4.22 12.75 12.62
C ILE A 134 3.56 12.64 14.00
N GLY A 135 4.32 12.30 15.04
CA GLY A 135 3.86 12.21 16.43
C GLY A 135 3.28 13.53 16.94
N ASN A 136 3.98 14.64 16.71
CA ASN A 136 3.54 15.97 17.14
C ASN A 136 2.33 16.48 16.35
N SER A 137 2.13 16.00 15.12
CA SER A 137 1.01 16.40 14.26
C SER A 137 -0.17 15.41 14.26
N ARG A 138 -0.21 14.41 15.15
CA ARG A 138 -1.25 13.35 15.17
C ARG A 138 -2.68 13.87 15.16
N GLY A 139 -2.99 14.89 15.96
CA GLY A 139 -4.33 15.46 16.01
C GLY A 139 -4.75 16.09 14.68
N LEU A 140 -3.83 16.82 14.04
CA LEU A 140 -4.05 17.43 12.73
C LEU A 140 -4.18 16.36 11.63
N LEU A 141 -3.28 15.37 11.62
CA LEU A 141 -3.30 14.24 10.69
C LEU A 141 -4.56 13.39 10.85
N SER A 142 -5.07 13.24 12.06
CA SER A 142 -6.35 12.57 12.32
C SER A 142 -7.51 13.31 11.65
N LYS A 143 -7.60 14.64 11.81
CA LYS A 143 -8.63 15.48 11.17
C LYS A 143 -8.53 15.46 9.64
N ILE A 144 -7.33 15.66 9.09
CA ILE A 144 -7.10 15.64 7.64
C ILE A 144 -7.43 14.27 7.06
N SER A 145 -6.91 13.20 7.68
CA SER A 145 -7.18 11.85 7.20
C SER A 145 -8.65 11.47 7.34
N ALA A 146 -9.39 12.01 8.33
CA ALA A 146 -10.83 11.81 8.45
C ALA A 146 -11.58 12.38 7.24
N ALA A 147 -11.17 13.56 6.76
CA ALA A 147 -11.77 14.18 5.57
C ALA A 147 -11.34 13.49 4.27
N VAL A 148 -10.05 13.20 4.10
CA VAL A 148 -9.49 12.66 2.85
C VAL A 148 -9.73 11.16 2.69
N LEU A 149 -9.65 10.41 3.80
CA LEU A 149 -9.76 8.95 3.81
C LEU A 149 -10.78 8.51 4.87
N PRO A 150 -12.09 8.76 4.65
CA PRO A 150 -13.13 8.29 5.55
C PRO A 150 -13.10 6.76 5.58
N LEU A 151 -12.90 6.20 6.77
CA LEU A 151 -12.97 4.75 7.00
C LEU A 151 -14.42 4.32 6.78
N ARG A 152 -14.68 3.62 5.67
CA ARG A 152 -15.97 2.97 5.42
C ARG A 152 -15.85 1.52 5.88
N ASN A 153 -16.75 1.12 6.78
CA ASN A 153 -16.88 -0.27 7.21
C ASN A 153 -17.79 -1.07 6.27
N GLU A 154 -18.53 -0.38 5.39
CA GLU A 154 -19.36 -1.00 4.38
C GLU A 154 -18.63 -1.07 3.04
N PRO A 155 -18.77 -2.18 2.29
CA PRO A 155 -18.29 -2.24 0.91
C PRO A 155 -18.85 -1.03 0.16
N ALA A 156 -18.00 -0.34 -0.60
CA ALA A 156 -18.50 0.72 -1.47
C ALA A 156 -19.67 0.15 -2.29
N PRO A 157 -20.84 0.82 -2.33
CA PRO A 157 -21.90 0.36 -3.21
C PRO A 157 -21.28 0.20 -4.58
N ALA A 158 -21.52 -0.94 -5.23
CA ALA A 158 -21.05 -1.19 -6.58
C ALA A 158 -21.83 -0.28 -7.55
N THR A 159 -21.64 1.03 -7.44
CA THR A 159 -22.27 1.99 -8.33
C THR A 159 -21.70 1.75 -9.72
N SER A 160 -22.62 1.66 -10.67
CA SER A 160 -22.39 1.28 -12.06
C SER A 160 -21.38 2.20 -12.78
N ASP A 161 -21.13 3.39 -12.25
CA ASP A 161 -20.42 4.47 -12.93
C ASP A 161 -18.92 4.20 -13.11
N TRP A 162 -18.25 3.58 -12.13
CA TRP A 162 -16.82 3.29 -12.26
C TRP A 162 -16.56 2.17 -13.28
N ARG A 163 -17.51 1.24 -13.44
CA ARG A 163 -17.43 0.15 -14.42
C ARG A 163 -17.55 0.69 -15.84
N LEU A 164 -18.44 1.65 -16.06
CA LEU A 164 -18.59 2.34 -17.34
C LEU A 164 -17.34 3.16 -17.69
N PHE A 165 -16.79 3.87 -16.71
CA PHE A 165 -15.53 4.58 -16.88
C PHE A 165 -14.37 3.64 -17.23
N ALA A 166 -14.22 2.54 -16.48
CA ALA A 166 -13.18 1.54 -16.74
C ALA A 166 -13.34 0.88 -18.11
N LEU A 167 -14.58 0.56 -18.52
CA LEU A 167 -14.89 -0.01 -19.83
C LEU A 167 -14.58 0.97 -20.97
N ALA A 168 -15.02 2.23 -20.85
CA ALA A 168 -14.75 3.27 -21.84
C ALA A 168 -13.24 3.50 -22.00
N TRP A 169 -12.51 3.52 -20.88
CA TRP A 169 -11.05 3.65 -20.89
C TRP A 169 -10.36 2.44 -21.54
N LEU A 170 -10.82 1.21 -21.23
CA LEU A 170 -10.32 0.00 -21.86
C LEU A 170 -10.52 0.05 -23.38
N ILE A 171 -11.72 0.40 -23.85
CA ILE A 171 -12.02 0.52 -25.29
C ILE A 171 -11.12 1.58 -25.94
N ALA A 172 -11.00 2.77 -25.33
CA ALA A 172 -10.12 3.81 -25.84
C ALA A 172 -8.66 3.34 -25.93
N SER A 173 -8.17 2.62 -24.92
CA SER A 173 -6.81 2.07 -24.92
C SER A 173 -6.58 1.03 -26.02
N LEU A 174 -7.57 0.16 -26.28
CA LEU A 174 -7.52 -0.84 -27.34
C LEU A 174 -7.58 -0.18 -28.72
N LEU A 175 -8.40 0.85 -28.91
CA LEU A 175 -8.50 1.60 -30.17
C LEU A 175 -7.20 2.36 -30.48
N VAL A 176 -6.59 3.00 -29.48
CA VAL A 176 -5.28 3.66 -29.64
C VAL A 176 -4.21 2.63 -29.98
N ASN A 177 -4.19 1.48 -29.31
CA ASN A 177 -3.22 0.42 -29.59
C ASN A 177 -3.40 -0.18 -30.99
N ALA A 178 -4.65 -0.43 -31.41
CA ALA A 178 -4.97 -0.92 -32.75
C ALA A 178 -4.60 0.08 -33.84
N ASN A 179 -4.87 1.37 -33.64
CA ASN A 179 -4.45 2.43 -34.58
C ASN A 179 -2.93 2.57 -34.69
N LEU A 180 -2.21 2.44 -33.57
CA LEU A 180 -0.74 2.46 -33.58
C LEU A 180 -0.14 1.25 -34.30
N GLN A 181 -0.73 0.06 -34.11
CA GLN A 181 -0.33 -1.14 -34.86
C GLN A 181 -0.67 -1.04 -36.35
N PHE A 182 -1.83 -0.49 -36.70
CA PHE A 182 -2.21 -0.24 -38.10
C PHE A 182 -1.30 0.80 -38.76
N ALA A 183 -0.95 1.88 -38.07
CA ALA A 183 -0.01 2.89 -38.57
C ALA A 183 1.41 2.31 -38.75
N GLY A 184 1.86 1.47 -37.82
CA GLY A 184 3.13 0.74 -37.92
C GLY A 184 3.15 -0.29 -39.06
N LEU A 185 2.05 -1.01 -39.29
CA LEU A 185 1.91 -1.93 -40.41
C LEU A 185 1.77 -1.20 -41.76
N ALA A 186 1.02 -0.09 -41.82
CA ALA A 186 0.86 0.70 -43.03
C ALA A 186 2.17 1.38 -43.48
N THR A 187 3.05 1.73 -42.53
CA THR A 187 4.40 2.21 -42.82
C THR A 187 5.36 1.06 -43.19
N ALA A 188 5.27 -0.09 -42.51
CA ALA A 188 6.08 -1.27 -42.83
C ALA A 188 5.73 -1.92 -44.20
N PHE A 189 4.47 -1.87 -44.62
CA PHE A 189 3.98 -2.34 -45.92
C PHE A 189 3.97 -1.24 -47.01
N GLY A 190 4.52 -0.05 -46.72
CA GLY A 190 4.69 1.03 -47.71
C GLY A 190 3.39 1.66 -48.24
N LEU A 191 2.26 1.46 -47.56
CA LEU A 191 0.95 1.97 -47.98
C LEU A 191 0.75 3.46 -47.65
N VAL A 192 1.56 4.03 -46.74
CA VAL A 192 1.61 5.47 -46.47
C VAL A 192 2.99 5.99 -46.84
N ARG A 193 3.13 6.47 -48.09
CA ARG A 193 4.17 7.47 -48.38
C ARG A 193 3.78 8.74 -47.63
N LEU A 194 4.54 9.09 -46.59
CA LEU A 194 4.51 10.44 -46.02
C LEU A 194 4.82 11.43 -47.16
N ALA A 195 3.77 12.05 -47.70
CA ALA A 195 3.91 13.28 -48.46
C ALA A 195 4.33 14.36 -47.44
N VAL A 196 5.55 14.87 -47.64
CA VAL A 196 6.04 16.11 -47.03
C VAL A 196 5.15 17.27 -47.44
#